data_AF-A0A2K3M3W9-F1
#
_entry.id   AF-A0A2K3M3W9-F1
#
_cell.length_a   1.000
_cell.length_b   1.000
_cell.length_c   1.000
_cell.angle_alpha   90.00
_cell.angle_beta   90.00
_cell.angle_gamma   90.00
#
_symmetry.space_group_name_H-M   'P 1'
#
loop_
_entity.id
_entity.type
_entity.pdbx_description
1 polymer ?
#
loop_
_entity_poly.entity_id
_entity_poly.type
_entity_poly.pdbx_seq_one_letter_code
_entity_poly.pdbx_strand_id
1 'polypeptide(L)'
;MDSYHLQCIGLTAKDTGLGDYKCSYCEILKGKSQYSNGSSLLRFEKHIELNILVKLLSDAEHLCFGIDERDLLNQLIEKGFACKSALREIVNLSSAYASKVAGVYDQGGNCDLELALARYLWKSQVNILLSSEQKPTVEQIQKHLKEGMSMEISPKDHYMLKLTNVNCLGLHWVELAKK
;
A
#
# COMPACT_ATOMS: atom_id res chain seq x y z
N MET A 1 -0.10 8.51 35.94
CA MET A 1 -1.53 8.37 35.54
C MET A 1 -1.53 8.76 34.09
N ASP A 2 -1.32 7.79 33.21
CA ASP A 2 -0.79 8.08 31.87
C ASP A 2 -1.96 8.20 30.91
N SER A 3 -2.57 9.37 30.91
CA SER A 3 -3.67 9.72 30.02
C SER A 3 -3.09 10.45 28.80
N TYR A 4 -3.18 9.82 27.63
CA TYR A 4 -2.64 10.31 26.36
C TYR A 4 -3.67 11.05 25.49
N HIS A 5 -4.74 11.64 26.06
CA HIS A 5 -5.67 12.50 25.32
C HIS A 5 -5.82 13.84 26.03
N LEU A 6 -5.80 14.94 25.27
CA LEU A 6 -5.81 16.29 25.84
C LEU A 6 -7.07 16.51 26.69
N GLN A 7 -8.21 16.01 26.20
CA GLN A 7 -9.49 16.04 26.89
C GLN A 7 -9.53 15.15 28.14
N CYS A 8 -8.69 14.11 28.22
CA CYS A 8 -8.58 13.25 29.40
C CYS A 8 -7.62 13.81 30.47
N ILE A 9 -6.73 14.73 30.10
CA ILE A 9 -5.85 15.44 31.04
C ILE A 9 -6.60 16.61 31.70
N GLY A 10 -7.49 17.28 30.95
CA GLY A 10 -8.31 18.41 31.42
C GLY A 10 -9.51 18.04 32.32
N LEU A 11 -9.90 16.77 32.42
CA LEU A 11 -10.95 16.27 33.32
C LEU A 11 -10.50 16.16 34.80
N THR A 12 -9.45 16.88 35.16
CA THR A 12 -8.94 16.91 36.54
C THR A 12 -9.48 18.16 37.25
N ALA A 13 -10.59 17.97 37.97
CA ALA A 13 -11.04 18.74 39.14
C ALA A 13 -12.19 19.76 39.02
N LYS A 14 -12.75 20.12 37.85
CA LYS A 14 -13.92 21.04 37.80
C LYS A 14 -15.23 20.54 37.19
N ASP A 15 -15.24 19.38 36.55
CA ASP A 15 -16.47 18.77 36.04
C ASP A 15 -16.96 17.66 36.98
N THR A 16 -17.47 18.07 38.14
CA THR A 16 -18.08 17.17 39.15
C THR A 16 -19.38 16.50 38.65
N GLY A 17 -19.76 16.69 37.38
CA GLY A 17 -20.91 16.05 36.73
C GLY A 17 -20.57 14.97 35.70
N LEU A 18 -19.28 14.72 35.41
CA LEU A 18 -18.84 13.76 34.38
C LEU A 18 -18.02 12.60 34.98
N GLY A 19 -18.37 12.16 36.20
CA GLY A 19 -17.67 11.13 36.96
C GLY A 19 -17.53 9.77 36.27
N ASP A 20 -18.23 9.55 35.15
CA ASP A 20 -18.27 8.28 34.42
C ASP A 20 -17.75 8.36 32.96
N TYR A 21 -17.20 9.49 32.50
CA TYR A 21 -16.62 9.51 31.14
C TYR A 21 -15.32 8.74 31.10
N LYS A 22 -15.43 7.48 30.72
CA LYS A 22 -14.29 6.60 30.48
C LYS A 22 -13.89 6.66 29.01
N CYS A 23 -12.74 7.27 28.75
CA CYS A 23 -12.17 7.24 27.40
C CYS A 23 -11.74 5.81 27.06
N SER A 24 -12.41 5.22 26.07
CA SER A 24 -12.18 3.84 25.62
C SER A 24 -10.72 3.60 25.26
N TYR A 25 -10.03 4.56 24.64
CA TYR A 25 -8.61 4.44 24.31
C TYR A 25 -7.70 4.45 25.55
N CYS A 26 -7.99 5.28 26.56
CA CYS A 26 -7.22 5.28 27.81
C CYS A 26 -7.49 4.02 28.66
N GLU A 27 -8.68 3.43 28.58
CA GLU A 27 -8.96 2.13 29.20
C GLU A 27 -8.24 0.97 28.50
N ILE A 28 -8.18 0.96 27.17
CA ILE A 28 -7.46 -0.06 26.39
C ILE A 28 -5.97 -0.11 26.75
N LEU A 29 -5.35 1.05 27.04
CA LEU A 29 -3.94 1.14 27.43
C LEU A 29 -3.70 0.86 28.93
N LYS A 30 -4.69 1.13 29.79
CA LYS A 30 -4.63 0.82 31.24
C LYS A 30 -4.94 -0.64 31.56
N GLY A 31 -5.74 -1.31 30.73
CA GLY A 31 -5.92 -2.74 30.78
C GLY A 31 -4.65 -3.43 30.30
N LYS A 32 -4.04 -4.29 31.13
CA LYS A 32 -3.11 -5.31 30.63
C LYS A 32 -3.84 -6.02 29.50
N SER A 33 -3.41 -5.78 28.27
CA SER A 33 -4.07 -6.27 27.09
C SER A 33 -4.25 -7.78 27.19
N GLN A 34 -5.48 -8.23 27.42
CA GLN A 34 -5.90 -9.59 27.09
C GLN A 34 -6.07 -9.71 25.57
N TYR A 35 -5.10 -9.23 24.79
CA TYR A 35 -4.96 -9.69 23.42
C TYR A 35 -4.40 -11.10 23.51
N SER A 36 -5.29 -12.08 23.62
CA SER A 36 -4.94 -13.46 23.35
C SER A 36 -4.32 -13.50 21.96
N ASN A 37 -3.04 -13.79 21.91
CA ASN A 37 -2.24 -13.91 20.70
C ASN A 37 -1.99 -12.57 19.98
N GLY A 38 -0.70 -12.30 19.69
CA GLY A 38 -0.20 -11.16 18.92
C GLY A 38 -0.74 -11.11 17.49
N SER A 39 -2.03 -10.81 17.36
CA SER A 39 -2.74 -10.63 16.11
C SER A 39 -2.39 -9.27 15.52
N SER A 40 -1.20 -9.21 14.93
CA SER A 40 -1.02 -8.74 13.56
C SER A 40 -1.57 -7.35 13.18
N LEU A 41 -1.60 -6.35 14.07
CA LEU A 41 -1.92 -4.97 13.65
C LEU A 41 -0.91 -4.41 12.63
N LEU A 42 0.26 -5.05 12.48
CA LEU A 42 1.31 -4.65 11.54
C LEU A 42 1.75 -5.82 10.63
N ARG A 43 0.81 -6.64 10.12
CA ARG A 43 1.08 -7.36 8.87
C ARG A 43 0.99 -6.36 7.72
N PHE A 44 2.00 -5.49 7.62
CA PHE A 44 2.18 -4.70 6.42
C PHE A 44 2.55 -5.65 5.29
N GLU A 45 1.57 -5.98 4.45
CA GLU A 45 1.90 -6.26 3.05
C GLU A 45 2.78 -5.12 2.54
N LYS A 46 3.76 -5.44 1.70
CA LYS A 46 4.94 -4.62 1.36
C LYS A 46 4.64 -3.24 0.74
N HIS A 47 3.38 -2.82 0.66
CA HIS A 47 2.94 -1.55 0.09
C HIS A 47 1.85 -0.93 1.00
N ILE A 48 2.21 0.11 1.76
CA ILE A 48 1.25 0.95 2.48
C ILE A 48 0.94 2.15 1.60
N GLU A 49 -0.34 2.42 1.35
CA GLU A 49 -0.74 3.61 0.62
C GLU A 49 -0.45 4.89 1.43
N LEU A 50 0.11 5.91 0.78
CA LEU A 50 0.44 7.19 1.42
C LEU A 50 -0.80 7.85 2.05
N ASN A 51 -1.98 7.69 1.46
CA ASN A 51 -3.24 8.22 1.98
C ASN A 51 -3.62 7.60 3.34
N ILE A 52 -3.28 6.33 3.57
CA ILE A 52 -3.53 5.65 4.84
C ILE A 52 -2.66 6.28 5.94
N LEU A 53 -1.40 6.59 5.64
CA LEU A 53 -0.50 7.28 6.57
C LEU A 53 -1.01 8.69 6.92
N VAL A 54 -1.50 9.44 5.93
CA VAL A 54 -2.12 10.77 6.15
C VAL A 54 -3.33 10.67 7.07
N LYS A 55 -4.20 9.68 6.85
CA LYS A 55 -5.36 9.44 7.71
C LYS A 55 -4.93 9.11 9.14
N LEU A 56 -3.95 8.23 9.31
CA LEU A 56 -3.41 7.88 10.63
C LEU A 56 -2.82 9.10 11.35
N LEU A 57 -2.15 10.00 10.63
CA LEU A 57 -1.63 11.24 11.22
C LEU A 57 -2.75 12.19 11.67
N SER A 58 -3.83 12.28 10.88
CA SER A 58 -5.02 13.07 11.24
C SER A 58 -5.74 12.48 12.45
N ASP A 59 -5.92 11.16 12.51
CA ASP A 59 -6.54 10.47 13.64
C ASP A 59 -5.71 10.64 14.93
N ALA A 60 -4.38 10.77 14.79
CA ALA A 60 -3.44 10.99 15.89
C ALA A 60 -3.37 12.46 16.38
N GLU A 61 -4.02 13.41 15.71
CA GLU A 61 -3.94 14.85 16.04
C GLU A 61 -4.47 15.18 17.44
N HIS A 62 -5.42 14.40 17.94
CA HIS A 62 -6.06 14.61 19.25
C HIS A 62 -5.41 13.82 20.40
N LEU A 63 -4.36 13.06 20.10
CA LEU A 63 -3.56 12.37 21.12
C LEU A 63 -2.67 13.39 21.83
N CYS A 64 -2.73 13.39 23.16
CA CYS A 64 -1.82 14.16 24.01
C CYS A 64 -0.49 13.43 24.15
N PHE A 65 0.56 14.22 24.07
CA PHE A 65 1.97 13.86 23.88
C PHE A 65 2.30 13.58 22.41
N GLY A 66 3.25 14.36 21.91
CA GLY A 66 4.01 14.03 20.71
C GLY A 66 4.76 12.74 21.00
N ILE A 67 4.08 11.62 20.77
CA ILE A 67 4.68 10.32 20.64
C ILE A 67 5.72 10.45 19.52
N ASP A 68 6.96 10.01 19.75
CA ASP A 68 8.04 10.07 18.75
C ASP A 68 7.58 9.45 17.41
N GLU A 69 6.66 8.49 17.49
CA GLU A 69 5.98 7.84 16.37
C GLU A 69 5.16 8.81 15.49
N ARG A 70 4.59 9.89 16.04
CA ARG A 70 3.84 10.90 15.28
C ARG A 70 4.79 11.75 14.45
N ASP A 71 5.91 12.18 15.03
CA ASP A 71 6.93 12.94 14.31
C ASP A 71 7.58 12.07 13.23
N LEU A 72 7.84 10.80 13.54
CA LEU A 72 8.33 9.81 12.57
C LEU A 72 7.32 9.56 11.44
N LEU A 73 6.02 9.45 11.76
CA LEU A 73 4.95 9.33 10.77
C LEU A 73 4.86 10.56 9.88
N ASN A 74 4.97 11.77 10.45
CA ASN A 74 4.96 13.00 9.68
C ASN A 74 6.16 13.08 8.72
N GLN A 75 7.37 12.78 9.19
CA GLN A 75 8.56 12.70 8.33
C GLN A 75 8.43 11.67 7.21
N LEU A 76 7.79 10.53 7.47
CA LEU A 76 7.54 9.50 6.48
C LEU A 76 6.57 10.00 5.40
N ILE A 77 5.50 10.70 5.79
CA ILE A 77 4.53 11.31 4.88
C ILE A 77 5.19 12.37 4.01
N GLU A 78 5.97 13.27 4.61
CA GLU A 78 6.71 14.32 3.90
C GLU A 78 7.66 13.73 2.84
N LYS A 79 8.47 12.73 3.23
CA LYS A 79 9.36 12.02 2.30
C LYS A 79 8.59 11.29 1.20
N GLY A 80 7.45 10.69 1.54
CA GLY A 80 6.56 10.04 0.58
C GLY A 80 6.03 11.01 -0.47
N PHE A 81 5.55 12.18 -0.06
CA PHE A 81 5.09 13.22 -0.99
C PHE A 81 6.21 13.85 -1.81
N ALA A 82 7.39 14.05 -1.23
CA ALA A 82 8.57 14.53 -1.95
C ALA A 82 8.98 13.53 -3.04
N CYS A 83 9.05 12.24 -2.72
CA CYS A 83 9.34 11.17 -3.67
C CYS A 83 8.29 11.11 -4.79
N LYS A 84 7.00 11.14 -4.45
CA LYS A 84 5.90 11.18 -5.42
C LYS A 84 6.01 12.37 -6.37
N SER A 85 6.36 13.55 -5.85
CA SER A 85 6.52 14.76 -6.66
C SER A 85 7.75 14.69 -7.57
N ALA A 86 8.88 14.21 -7.06
CA ALA A 86 10.10 14.01 -7.84
C ALA A 86 9.89 12.99 -8.97
N LEU A 87 9.20 11.88 -8.70
CA LEU A 87 8.85 10.90 -9.74
C LEU A 87 7.96 11.52 -10.82
N ARG A 88 6.96 12.33 -10.43
CA ARG A 88 6.12 13.05 -11.39
C ARG A 88 6.93 14.04 -12.23
N GLU A 89 7.88 14.74 -11.62
CA GLU A 89 8.77 15.66 -12.33
C GLU A 89 9.67 14.91 -13.32
N ILE A 90 10.25 13.78 -12.93
CA ILE A 90 11.03 12.91 -13.82
C ILE A 90 10.16 12.48 -15.01
N VAL A 91 8.93 12.00 -14.77
CA VAL A 91 8.01 11.60 -15.85
C VAL A 91 7.69 12.77 -16.79
N ASN A 92 7.44 13.95 -16.24
CA ASN A 92 7.16 15.15 -17.04
C ASN A 92 8.38 15.60 -17.84
N LEU A 93 9.57 15.54 -17.25
CA LEU A 93 10.82 15.83 -17.94
C LEU A 93 11.05 14.81 -19.04
N SER A 94 10.95 13.51 -18.77
CA SER A 94 11.06 12.45 -19.78
C SER A 94 10.07 12.65 -20.92
N SER A 95 8.83 13.07 -20.64
CA SER A 95 7.83 13.39 -21.68
C SER A 95 8.22 14.62 -22.50
N ALA A 96 8.72 15.68 -21.86
CA ALA A 96 9.20 16.89 -22.52
C ALA A 96 10.48 16.64 -23.35
N TYR A 97 11.39 15.79 -22.85
CA TYR A 97 12.57 15.35 -23.56
C TYR A 97 12.20 14.43 -24.72
N ALA A 98 11.29 13.47 -24.57
CA ALA A 98 10.79 12.66 -25.68
C ALA A 98 10.21 13.54 -26.81
N SER A 99 9.54 14.64 -26.46
CA SER A 99 9.03 15.63 -27.43
C SER A 99 10.16 16.45 -28.10
N LYS A 100 11.26 16.74 -27.40
CA LYS A 100 12.43 17.49 -27.95
C LYS A 100 13.42 16.60 -28.71
N VAL A 101 13.52 15.32 -28.32
CA VAL A 101 14.39 14.28 -28.88
C VAL A 101 13.76 13.66 -30.14
N ALA A 102 12.54 14.06 -30.52
CA ALA A 102 11.99 13.84 -31.85
C ALA A 102 12.88 14.38 -33.00
N GLY A 103 13.92 15.17 -32.70
CA GLY A 103 14.98 15.55 -33.65
C GLY A 103 16.29 14.75 -33.58
N VAL A 104 16.54 13.95 -32.53
CA VAL A 104 17.76 13.14 -32.35
C VAL A 104 17.36 11.80 -31.72
N TYR A 105 16.82 10.90 -32.54
CA TYR A 105 16.23 9.64 -32.13
C TYR A 105 17.32 8.64 -31.67
N ASP A 106 17.65 8.60 -30.38
CA ASP A 106 18.40 7.47 -29.82
C ASP A 106 17.43 6.33 -29.49
N GLN A 107 17.36 5.39 -30.42
CA GLN A 107 16.43 4.26 -30.37
C GLN A 107 16.72 3.33 -29.18
N GLY A 108 17.93 3.33 -28.60
CA GLY A 108 18.30 2.43 -27.50
C GLY A 108 17.69 2.82 -26.15
N GLY A 109 17.92 4.07 -25.70
CA GLY A 109 17.49 4.52 -24.36
C GLY A 109 15.97 4.65 -24.21
N ASN A 110 15.24 4.91 -25.29
CA ASN A 110 13.78 4.96 -25.25
C ASN A 110 13.17 3.55 -25.08
N CYS A 111 13.75 2.51 -25.69
CA CYS A 111 13.27 1.13 -25.55
C CYS A 111 13.32 0.63 -24.10
N ASP A 112 14.37 0.98 -23.34
CA ASP A 112 14.51 0.55 -21.95
C ASP A 112 13.48 1.20 -21.02
N LEU A 113 13.20 2.50 -21.23
CA LEU A 113 12.20 3.23 -20.45
C LEU A 113 10.78 2.73 -20.77
N GLU A 114 10.46 2.54 -22.04
CA GLU A 114 9.17 1.98 -22.48
C GLU A 114 8.96 0.58 -21.90
N LEU A 115 9.99 -0.27 -21.92
CA LEU A 115 9.93 -1.62 -21.35
C LEU A 115 9.77 -1.59 -19.83
N ALA A 116 10.46 -0.69 -19.13
CA ALA A 116 10.30 -0.52 -17.69
C ALA A 116 8.88 -0.06 -17.32
N LEU A 117 8.31 0.88 -18.07
CA LEU A 117 6.94 1.34 -17.90
C LEU A 117 5.93 0.21 -18.21
N ALA A 118 6.14 -0.55 -19.27
CA ALA A 118 5.29 -1.69 -19.62
C ALA A 118 5.29 -2.74 -18.49
N ARG A 119 6.46 -3.08 -17.94
CA ARG A 119 6.58 -3.99 -16.79
C ARG A 119 5.86 -3.45 -15.55
N TYR A 120 5.98 -2.15 -15.27
CA TYR A 120 5.29 -1.53 -14.13
C TYR A 120 3.77 -1.56 -14.29
N LEU A 121 3.26 -1.15 -15.46
CA LEU A 121 1.83 -1.16 -15.78
C LEU A 121 1.26 -2.58 -15.70
N TRP A 122 1.98 -3.57 -16.23
CA TRP A 122 1.60 -4.96 -16.12
C TRP A 122 1.47 -5.41 -14.65
N LYS A 123 2.46 -5.09 -13.79
CA LYS A 123 2.38 -5.42 -12.36
C LYS A 123 1.18 -4.78 -11.67
N SER A 124 0.87 -3.53 -12.01
CA SER A 124 -0.30 -2.82 -11.47
C SER A 124 -1.61 -3.50 -11.88
N GLN A 125 -1.75 -3.85 -13.17
CA GLN A 125 -2.93 -4.54 -13.69
C GLN A 125 -3.11 -5.93 -13.05
N VAL A 126 -2.02 -6.69 -12.89
CA VAL A 126 -2.06 -8.00 -12.21
C VAL A 126 -2.44 -7.84 -10.75
N ASN A 127 -1.93 -6.82 -10.06
CA ASN A 127 -2.30 -6.57 -8.67
C ASN A 127 -3.80 -6.28 -8.53
N ILE A 128 -4.36 -5.45 -9.41
CA ILE A 128 -5.80 -5.15 -9.45
C ILE A 128 -6.61 -6.42 -9.73
N LEU A 129 -6.20 -7.21 -10.73
CA LEU A 129 -6.88 -8.45 -11.10
C LEU A 129 -6.93 -9.45 -9.95
N LEU A 130 -5.83 -9.61 -9.22
CA LEU A 130 -5.71 -10.57 -8.12
C LEU A 130 -6.33 -10.08 -6.81
N SER A 131 -6.50 -8.77 -6.65
CA SER A 131 -7.08 -8.16 -5.44
C SER A 131 -8.57 -7.81 -5.60
N SER A 132 -9.12 -7.96 -6.81
CA SER A 132 -10.54 -7.74 -7.10
C SER A 132 -11.44 -8.70 -6.34
N GLU A 133 -12.62 -8.23 -5.91
CA GLU A 133 -13.67 -9.08 -5.33
C GLU A 133 -14.19 -10.11 -6.35
N GLN A 134 -14.18 -9.76 -7.64
CA GLN A 134 -14.55 -10.65 -8.71
C GLN A 134 -13.38 -11.57 -9.06
N LYS A 135 -13.60 -12.88 -8.95
CA LYS A 135 -12.59 -13.89 -9.28
C LYS A 135 -12.20 -13.82 -10.76
N PRO A 136 -10.90 -13.76 -11.10
CA PRO A 136 -10.45 -13.74 -12.48
C PRO A 136 -10.69 -15.08 -13.18
N THR A 137 -10.93 -15.05 -14.48
CA THR A 137 -11.06 -16.27 -15.29
C THR A 137 -9.68 -16.87 -15.57
N VAL A 138 -9.65 -18.18 -15.86
CA VAL A 138 -8.41 -18.88 -16.24
C VAL A 138 -7.78 -18.25 -17.48
N GLU A 139 -8.58 -17.84 -18.46
CA GLU A 139 -8.12 -17.17 -19.68
C GLU A 139 -7.45 -15.82 -19.38
N GLN A 140 -8.01 -15.02 -18.47
CA GLN A 140 -7.42 -13.76 -18.05
C GLN A 140 -6.05 -13.96 -17.38
N ILE A 141 -5.94 -14.97 -16.51
CA ILE A 141 -4.68 -15.31 -15.84
C ILE A 141 -3.63 -15.75 -16.86
N GLN A 142 -4.01 -16.64 -17.79
CA GLN A 142 -3.11 -17.14 -18.85
C GLN A 142 -2.64 -16.02 -19.78
N LYS A 143 -3.52 -15.08 -20.12
CA LYS A 143 -3.17 -13.88 -20.88
C LYS A 143 -2.06 -13.10 -20.18
N HIS A 144 -2.22 -12.79 -18.89
CA HIS A 144 -1.22 -12.02 -18.16
C HIS A 144 0.10 -12.78 -17.94
N LEU A 145 0.05 -14.11 -17.79
CA LEU A 145 1.28 -14.93 -17.77
C LEU A 145 2.04 -14.81 -19.09
N LYS A 146 1.34 -14.86 -20.23
CA LYS A 146 1.95 -14.71 -21.55
C LYS A 146 2.57 -13.32 -21.73
N GLU A 147 1.84 -12.27 -21.34
CA GLU A 147 2.34 -10.89 -21.39
C GLU A 147 3.61 -10.71 -20.55
N GLY A 148 3.62 -11.23 -19.31
CA GLY A 148 4.79 -11.13 -18.42
C GLY A 148 6.02 -11.82 -19.00
N MET A 149 5.84 -13.01 -19.60
CA MET A 149 6.92 -13.71 -20.31
C MET A 149 7.44 -12.91 -21.51
N SER A 150 6.54 -12.31 -22.30
CA SER A 150 6.93 -11.46 -23.43
C SER A 150 7.71 -10.21 -23.03
N MET A 151 7.51 -9.70 -21.81
CA MET A 151 8.27 -8.59 -21.23
C MET A 151 9.55 -9.04 -20.51
N GLU A 152 9.93 -10.32 -20.62
CA GLU A 152 11.07 -10.94 -19.95
C GLU A 152 11.03 -10.79 -18.42
N ILE A 153 9.83 -10.77 -17.83
CA ILE A 153 9.68 -10.75 -16.38
C ILE A 153 10.09 -12.12 -15.83
N SER A 154 11.01 -12.12 -14.87
CA SER A 154 11.51 -13.35 -14.28
C SER A 154 10.38 -14.24 -13.78
N PRO A 155 10.42 -15.57 -14.03
CA PRO A 155 9.47 -16.50 -13.43
C PRO A 155 9.49 -16.50 -11.89
N LYS A 156 10.57 -15.98 -11.28
CA LYS A 156 10.70 -15.80 -9.82
C LYS A 156 10.11 -14.48 -9.30
N ASP A 157 9.64 -13.61 -10.19
CA ASP A 157 8.94 -12.38 -9.79
C ASP A 157 7.69 -12.72 -8.97
N HIS A 158 7.42 -11.92 -7.96
CA HIS A 158 6.29 -12.12 -7.03
C HIS A 158 4.94 -12.25 -7.75
N TYR A 159 4.68 -11.44 -8.76
CA TYR A 159 3.41 -11.46 -9.50
C TYR A 159 3.34 -12.66 -10.46
N MET A 160 4.46 -13.04 -11.09
CA MET A 160 4.54 -14.25 -11.91
C MET A 160 4.27 -15.52 -11.10
N LEU A 161 4.83 -15.61 -9.88
CA LEU A 161 4.58 -16.73 -8.97
C LEU A 161 3.11 -16.77 -8.54
N LYS A 162 2.51 -15.64 -8.16
CA LYS A 162 1.08 -15.58 -7.81
C LYS A 162 0.20 -16.02 -8.97
N LEU A 163 0.41 -15.49 -10.17
CA LEU A 163 -0.37 -15.87 -11.36
C LEU A 163 -0.24 -17.37 -11.67
N THR A 164 0.97 -17.92 -11.58
CA THR A 164 1.21 -19.36 -11.82
C THR A 164 0.43 -20.22 -10.84
N ASN A 165 0.46 -19.88 -9.55
CA ASN A 165 -0.28 -20.62 -8.52
C ASN A 165 -1.80 -20.59 -8.78
N VAL A 166 -2.35 -19.42 -9.08
CA VAL A 166 -3.79 -19.27 -9.34
C VAL A 166 -4.17 -20.00 -10.63
N ASN A 167 -3.33 -19.97 -11.66
CA ASN A 167 -3.56 -20.72 -12.90
C ASN A 167 -3.60 -22.23 -12.66
N CYS A 168 -2.65 -22.79 -11.89
CA CYS A 168 -2.63 -24.21 -11.56
C CYS A 168 -3.90 -24.64 -10.82
N LEU A 169 -4.32 -23.86 -9.83
CA LEU A 169 -5.57 -24.12 -9.12
C LEU A 169 -6.77 -24.04 -10.06
N GLY A 170 -6.86 -22.99 -10.88
CA GLY A 170 -7.96 -22.79 -11.83
C GLY A 170 -8.08 -23.94 -12.83
N LEU A 171 -6.98 -24.42 -13.39
CA LEU A 171 -6.95 -25.56 -14.31
C LEU A 171 -7.45 -26.84 -13.64
N HIS A 172 -7.01 -27.11 -12.40
CA HIS A 172 -7.47 -28.26 -11.64
C HIS A 172 -9.00 -28.24 -11.41
N TRP A 173 -9.56 -27.07 -11.07
CA TRP A 173 -11.02 -26.93 -10.94
C TRP A 173 -11.76 -27.11 -12.25
N VAL A 174 -11.22 -26.62 -13.37
CA VAL A 174 -11.80 -26.83 -14.70
C VAL A 174 -11.81 -28.31 -15.07
N GLU A 175 -10.75 -29.05 -14.73
CA GLU A 175 -10.71 -30.51 -14.95
C GLU A 175 -11.71 -31.26 -14.08
N LEU A 176 -11.86 -30.86 -12.81
CA LEU A 176 -12.87 -31.43 -11.92
C LEU A 176 -14.30 -31.16 -12.39
N ALA A 177 -14.58 -29.97 -12.91
CA ALA A 177 -15.91 -29.61 -13.40
C ALA A 177 -16.31 -30.33 -14.71
N LYS A 178 -15.34 -30.94 -15.40
CA LYS A 178 -15.60 -31.76 -16.61
C LYS A 178 -15.97 -33.21 -16.28
N LYS A 179 -15.82 -33.64 -15.02
CA LYS A 179 -16.24 -34.96 -14.54
C LYS A 179 -17.65 -34.90 -13.96
#